data_AF-A0A8K0IDN9-F1
#
_entry.id   AF-A0A8K0IDN9-F1
#
_cell.length_a   1.000
_cell.length_b   1.000
_cell.length_c   1.000
_cell.angle_alpha   90.00
_cell.angle_beta   90.00
_cell.angle_gamma   90.00
#
_symmetry.space_group_name_H-M   'P 1'
#
loop_
_entity.id
_entity.type
_entity.pdbx_description
1 polymer ?
#
loop_
_entity_poly.entity_id
_entity_poly.type
_entity_poly.pdbx_seq_one_letter_code
_entity_poly.pdbx_strand_id
1 'polypeptide(L)'
;MIYARELNITWGHDSRYWRWLRLEKDLKVDVAELLKVCWLEVHGSLPMRYLKCGHTYDVMFVIMMKDAAGFEPKATFKLELPDQVNQTKMSLNALPSKKWIKVKAGDFVAQSEGEIKFSMLDYEELNWKKGLIIGGVLIKHST
;
A
#
# COMPACT_ATOMS: atom_id res chain seq x y z
N MET A 1 -0.70 3.32 -12.08
CA MET A 1 -1.15 2.95 -10.72
C MET A 1 -1.44 1.46 -10.75
N ILE A 2 -1.04 0.75 -9.71
CA ILE A 2 -1.39 -0.67 -9.51
C ILE A 2 -2.60 -0.66 -8.57
N TYR A 3 -3.74 -1.19 -9.00
CA TYR A 3 -4.96 -1.12 -8.20
C TYR A 3 -4.96 -2.16 -7.09
N ALA A 4 -5.79 -1.97 -6.05
CA ALA A 4 -5.86 -2.88 -4.91
C ALA A 4 -6.12 -4.35 -5.30
N ARG A 5 -6.85 -4.58 -6.40
CA ARG A 5 -7.11 -5.93 -6.96
C ARG A 5 -5.87 -6.64 -7.49
N GLU A 6 -4.85 -5.89 -7.86
CA GLU A 6 -3.58 -6.41 -8.38
C GLU A 6 -2.54 -6.60 -7.26
N LEU A 7 -2.87 -6.21 -6.03
CA LEU A 7 -2.03 -6.40 -4.85
C LEU A 7 -2.28 -7.78 -4.23
N ASN A 8 -1.22 -8.35 -3.67
CA ASN A 8 -1.34 -9.51 -2.81
C ASN A 8 -1.67 -9.06 -1.39
N ILE A 9 -2.95 -9.14 -1.01
CA ILE A 9 -3.44 -8.78 0.32
C ILE A 9 -3.64 -10.08 1.11
N THR A 10 -2.94 -10.25 2.23
CA THR A 10 -3.11 -11.41 3.10
C THR A 10 -4.56 -11.48 3.61
N TRP A 11 -5.20 -12.63 3.38
CA TRP A 11 -6.64 -12.87 3.57
C TRP A 11 -7.58 -11.97 2.76
N GLY A 12 -7.11 -11.26 1.74
CA GLY A 12 -7.93 -10.33 0.94
C GLY A 12 -9.12 -10.95 0.21
N HIS A 13 -9.14 -12.28 0.05
CA HIS A 13 -10.26 -13.04 -0.52
C HIS A 13 -11.32 -13.44 0.52
N ASP A 14 -11.01 -13.32 1.82
CA ASP A 14 -11.89 -13.74 2.90
C ASP A 14 -12.78 -12.59 3.37
N SER A 15 -14.09 -12.71 3.13
CA SER A 15 -15.08 -11.69 3.45
C SER A 15 -15.27 -11.45 4.96
N ARG A 16 -14.71 -12.31 5.82
CA ARG A 16 -14.69 -12.10 7.27
C ARG A 16 -13.70 -11.03 7.69
N TYR A 17 -12.66 -10.81 6.89
CA TYR A 17 -11.54 -9.92 7.18
C TYR A 17 -11.48 -8.72 6.26
N TRP A 18 -11.91 -8.87 5.00
CA TRP A 18 -11.87 -7.81 3.99
C TRP A 18 -13.20 -7.66 3.26
N ARG A 19 -13.52 -6.43 2.88
CA ARG A 19 -14.66 -6.10 2.02
C ARG A 19 -14.16 -5.37 0.79
N TRP A 20 -14.57 -5.82 -0.39
CA TRP A 20 -14.30 -5.11 -1.64
C TRP A 20 -15.43 -4.12 -1.93
N LEU A 21 -15.08 -2.86 -2.12
CA LEU A 21 -16.00 -1.78 -2.44
C LEU A 21 -15.72 -1.28 -3.85
N ARG A 22 -16.77 -1.00 -4.62
CA ARG A 22 -16.64 -0.31 -5.89
C ARG A 22 -16.78 1.20 -5.70
N LEU A 23 -15.74 1.95 -6.05
CA LEU A 23 -15.81 3.41 -6.10
C LEU A 23 -16.33 3.84 -7.47
N GLU A 24 -17.56 4.35 -7.49
CA GLU A 24 -18.21 4.75 -8.75
C GLU A 24 -17.78 6.13 -9.26
N LYS A 25 -17.09 6.92 -8.45
CA LYS A 25 -16.57 8.22 -8.89
C LYS A 25 -15.40 8.03 -9.85
N ASP A 26 -15.59 8.51 -11.07
CA ASP A 26 -14.64 8.70 -12.18
C ASP A 26 -13.98 7.45 -12.81
N LEU A 27 -13.61 6.43 -12.03
CA LEU A 27 -12.79 5.31 -12.55
C LEU A 27 -13.33 3.89 -12.28
N LYS A 28 -14.51 3.74 -11.65
CA LYS A 28 -15.12 2.42 -11.32
C LYS A 28 -14.09 1.41 -10.79
N VAL A 29 -13.29 1.83 -9.82
CA VAL A 29 -12.19 1.02 -9.27
C VAL A 29 -12.66 0.28 -8.02
N ASP A 30 -12.28 -0.99 -7.92
CA ASP A 30 -12.46 -1.78 -6.70
C ASP A 30 -11.36 -1.44 -5.68
N VAL A 31 -11.78 -1.13 -4.45
CA VAL A 31 -10.89 -0.86 -3.31
C VAL A 31 -11.11 -1.88 -2.19
N ALA A 32 -10.07 -2.16 -1.42
CA ALA A 32 -10.12 -3.13 -0.33
C ALA A 32 -10.29 -2.42 1.02
N GLU A 33 -11.38 -2.71 1.74
CA GLU A 33 -11.62 -2.24 3.10
C GLU A 33 -11.33 -3.35 4.10
N LEU A 34 -10.48 -3.05 5.08
CA LEU A 34 -10.14 -3.93 6.18
C LEU A 34 -11.26 -3.91 7.23
N LEU A 35 -11.92 -5.05 7.43
CA LEU A 35 -12.95 -5.21 8.45
C LEU A 35 -12.34 -5.50 9.83
N LYS A 36 -11.42 -6.47 9.92
CA LYS A 36 -10.63 -6.78 11.12
C LYS A 36 -9.50 -7.76 10.82
N VAL A 37 -8.27 -7.51 11.25
CA VAL A 37 -7.16 -8.51 11.29
C VAL A 37 -6.18 -8.19 12.41
N CYS A 38 -5.50 -9.18 13.00
CA CYS A 38 -4.36 -8.93 13.89
C CYS A 38 -3.02 -8.87 13.14
N TRP A 39 -2.93 -9.53 11.98
CA TRP A 39 -1.76 -9.56 11.11
C TRP A 39 -2.10 -8.87 9.78
N LEU A 40 -1.54 -7.68 9.54
CA LEU A 40 -1.73 -6.96 8.28
C LEU A 40 -0.48 -7.09 7.42
N GLU A 41 -0.69 -7.57 6.19
CA GLU A 41 0.37 -7.69 5.20
C GLU A 41 -0.21 -7.49 3.79
N VAL A 42 0.39 -6.54 3.07
CA VAL A 42 0.02 -6.20 1.70
C VAL A 42 1.28 -6.06 0.87
N HIS A 43 1.35 -6.74 -0.25
CA HIS A 43 2.50 -6.79 -1.15
C HIS A 43 2.12 -6.45 -2.59
N GLY A 44 3.08 -5.93 -3.33
CA GLY A 44 3.01 -5.84 -4.78
C GLY A 44 4.41 -5.76 -5.38
N SER A 45 4.50 -5.93 -6.69
CA SER A 45 5.74 -5.77 -7.43
C SER A 45 5.50 -5.12 -8.79
N LEU A 46 6.55 -4.56 -9.38
CA LEU A 46 6.54 -4.05 -10.74
C LEU A 46 7.89 -4.29 -11.40
N PRO A 47 7.94 -4.99 -12.54
CA PRO A 47 9.15 -5.07 -13.36
C PRO A 47 9.56 -3.68 -13.89
N MET A 48 10.83 -3.31 -13.74
CA MET A 48 11.33 -1.98 -14.14
C MET A 48 11.26 -1.74 -15.65
N ARG A 49 11.18 -2.81 -16.45
CA ARG A 49 10.97 -2.71 -17.91
C ARG A 49 9.68 -1.96 -18.32
N TYR A 50 8.72 -1.81 -17.40
CA TYR A 50 7.51 -1.01 -17.63
C TYR A 50 7.71 0.49 -17.32
N LEU A 51 8.90 0.87 -16.88
CA LEU A 51 9.28 2.23 -16.51
C LEU A 51 10.34 2.76 -17.47
N LYS A 52 10.47 4.07 -17.53
CA LYS A 52 11.49 4.72 -18.35
C LYS A 52 12.83 4.66 -17.61
N CYS A 53 13.77 3.90 -18.16
CA CYS A 53 15.13 3.78 -17.62
C CYS A 53 15.78 5.15 -17.38
N GLY A 54 16.58 5.26 -16.32
CA GLY A 54 17.29 6.47 -15.92
C GLY A 54 16.44 7.54 -15.25
N HIS A 55 15.14 7.30 -15.02
CA HIS A 55 14.25 8.25 -14.36
C HIS A 55 13.96 7.82 -12.92
N THR A 56 13.81 8.79 -12.03
CA THR A 56 13.41 8.56 -10.64
C THR A 56 11.90 8.43 -10.53
N TYR A 57 11.46 7.46 -9.73
CA TYR A 57 10.06 7.19 -9.45
C TYR A 57 9.78 7.15 -7.95
N ASP A 58 8.69 7.78 -7.53
CA ASP A 58 8.13 7.64 -6.20
C ASP A 58 7.15 6.47 -6.15
N VAL A 59 7.24 5.67 -5.08
CA VAL A 59 6.30 4.59 -4.76
C VAL A 59 5.46 5.02 -3.56
N MET A 60 4.15 5.19 -3.78
CA MET A 60 3.22 5.67 -2.76
C MET A 60 1.99 4.77 -2.63
N PHE A 61 1.67 4.35 -1.41
CA PHE A 61 0.41 3.71 -1.09
C PHE A 61 -0.71 4.75 -1.05
N VAL A 62 -1.81 4.48 -1.76
CA VAL A 62 -3.01 5.32 -1.77
C VAL A 62 -4.03 4.70 -0.83
N ILE A 63 -4.19 5.29 0.35
CA ILE A 63 -5.00 4.73 1.44
C ILE A 63 -5.98 5.76 2.02
N MET A 64 -7.00 5.29 2.72
CA MET A 64 -7.93 6.09 3.50
C MET A 64 -8.21 5.40 4.83
N MET A 65 -8.28 6.17 5.92
CA MET A 65 -8.69 5.68 7.23
C MET A 65 -10.18 5.99 7.45
N LYS A 66 -10.98 5.02 7.86
CA LYS A 66 -12.42 5.18 8.15
C LYS A 66 -12.76 4.39 9.42
N ASP A 67 -13.07 5.10 10.50
CA ASP A 67 -13.38 4.50 11.80
C ASP A 67 -12.27 3.52 12.25
N ALA A 68 -11.03 3.91 12.00
CA ALA A 68 -9.83 3.09 12.11
C ALA A 68 -9.37 2.90 13.56
N ALA A 69 -8.82 1.73 13.85
CA ALA A 69 -8.24 1.38 15.15
C ALA A 69 -7.22 0.25 14.99
N GLY A 70 -6.32 0.09 15.97
CA GLY A 70 -5.43 -1.08 16.09
C GLY A 70 -4.08 -0.97 15.39
N PHE A 71 -3.73 0.19 14.82
CA PHE A 71 -2.48 0.44 14.08
C PHE A 71 -1.35 1.00 14.96
N GLU A 72 -1.38 0.72 16.26
CA GLU A 72 -0.35 1.12 17.21
C GLU A 72 0.82 0.13 17.22
N PRO A 73 2.08 0.60 17.31
CA PRO A 73 2.50 2.01 17.29
C PRO A 73 2.63 2.58 15.87
N LYS A 74 3.10 1.77 14.91
CA LYS A 74 3.40 2.19 13.54
C LYS A 74 3.29 1.02 12.57
N ALA A 75 2.70 1.28 11.40
CA ALA A 75 2.83 0.41 10.24
C ALA A 75 4.15 0.66 9.51
N THR A 76 4.70 -0.37 8.89
CA THR A 76 5.94 -0.34 8.09
C THR A 76 5.63 -0.35 6.61
N PHE A 77 6.16 0.63 5.88
CA PHE A 77 6.12 0.69 4.43
C PHE A 77 7.51 0.39 3.90
N LYS A 78 7.64 -0.57 3.00
CA LYS A 78 8.92 -0.98 2.41
C LYS A 78 8.92 -0.82 0.90
N LEU A 79 10.09 -0.50 0.37
CA LEU A 79 10.44 -0.56 -1.04
C LEU A 79 11.74 -1.37 -1.15
N GLU A 80 11.68 -2.47 -1.88
CA GLU A 80 12.79 -3.39 -2.08
C GLU A 80 13.18 -3.37 -3.56
N LEU A 81 14.45 -3.09 -3.79
CA LEU A 81 15.18 -3.18 -5.05
C LEU A 81 16.07 -4.43 -4.99
N PRO A 82 16.62 -4.90 -6.12
CA PRO A 82 17.52 -6.06 -6.13
C PRO A 82 18.74 -5.93 -5.18
N ASP A 83 19.20 -4.70 -4.96
CA ASP A 83 20.43 -4.34 -4.24
C ASP A 83 20.18 -3.50 -2.98
N GLN A 84 18.98 -2.92 -2.82
CA GLN A 84 18.67 -1.97 -1.76
C GLN A 84 17.29 -2.20 -1.16
N VAL A 85 17.17 -2.01 0.16
CA VAL A 85 15.88 -1.99 0.85
C VAL A 85 15.70 -0.66 1.58
N ASN A 86 14.62 0.03 1.25
CA ASN A 86 14.16 1.22 1.95
C ASN A 86 12.94 0.87 2.78
N GLN A 87 12.88 1.38 4.01
CA GLN A 87 11.71 1.22 4.86
C GLN A 87 11.42 2.49 5.67
N THR A 88 10.13 2.78 5.83
CA THR A 88 9.63 3.88 6.65
C THR A 88 8.54 3.36 7.57
N LYS A 89 8.61 3.70 8.86
CA LYS A 89 7.55 3.40 9.83
C LYS A 89 6.75 4.65 10.14
N MET A 90 5.42 4.57 10.13
CA MET A 90 4.56 5.70 10.51
C MET A 90 3.30 5.27 11.24
N SER A 91 2.76 6.16 12.07
CA SER A 91 1.49 5.92 12.76
C SER A 91 0.33 6.24 11.83
N LEU A 92 -0.50 5.24 11.53
CA LEU A 92 -1.70 5.42 10.70
C LEU A 92 -2.84 6.09 11.46
N ASN A 93 -2.82 6.03 12.79
CA ASN A 93 -3.83 6.67 13.64
C ASN A 93 -3.80 8.20 13.60
N ALA A 94 -2.64 8.79 13.25
CA ALA A 94 -2.49 10.23 13.10
C ALA A 94 -3.03 10.77 11.76
N LEU A 95 -3.45 9.88 10.84
CA LEU A 95 -3.94 10.28 9.54
C LEU A 95 -5.39 10.80 9.61
N PRO A 96 -5.75 11.83 8.82
CA PRO A 96 -7.12 12.31 8.78
C PRO A 96 -8.10 11.24 8.29
N SER A 97 -9.19 11.08 9.03
CA SER A 97 -10.27 10.15 8.70
C SER A 97 -11.04 10.59 7.45
N LYS A 98 -11.53 9.61 6.68
CA LYS A 98 -12.37 9.74 5.47
C LYS A 98 -11.74 10.59 4.36
N LYS A 99 -10.41 10.67 4.31
CA LYS A 99 -9.65 11.33 3.24
C LYS A 99 -8.65 10.37 2.59
N TRP A 100 -8.51 10.46 1.27
CA TRP A 100 -7.47 9.74 0.53
C TRP A 100 -6.11 10.40 0.77
N ILE A 101 -5.11 9.60 1.10
CA ILE A 101 -3.76 10.03 1.44
C ILE A 101 -2.77 9.19 0.66
N LYS A 102 -1.66 9.81 0.27
CA LYS A 102 -0.52 9.13 -0.35
C LYS A 102 0.57 8.97 0.70
N VAL A 103 0.92 7.74 1.02
CA VAL A 103 2.02 7.41 1.94
C VAL A 103 3.20 6.91 1.12
N LYS A 104 4.30 7.64 1.13
CA LYS A 104 5.52 7.27 0.39
C LYS A 104 6.22 6.09 1.09
N ALA A 105 6.43 5.00 0.35
CA ALA A 105 7.25 3.87 0.79
C ALA A 105 8.74 4.10 0.49
N GLY A 106 9.02 4.80 -0.61
CA GLY A 106 10.37 5.17 -1.04
C GLY A 106 10.36 5.70 -2.47
N ASP A 107 11.55 5.94 -2.99
CA ASP A 107 11.82 6.25 -4.38
C ASP A 107 13.06 5.49 -4.88
N PHE A 108 13.19 5.40 -6.19
CA PHE A 108 14.28 4.69 -6.85
C PHE A 108 14.50 5.21 -8.27
N VAL A 109 15.68 4.97 -8.82
CA VAL A 109 15.98 5.20 -10.24
C VAL A 109 15.71 3.92 -11.02
N ALA A 110 14.83 3.99 -12.02
CA ALA A 110 14.51 2.82 -12.85
C ALA A 110 15.70 2.41 -13.72
N GLN A 111 16.01 1.12 -13.73
CA GLN A 111 17.02 0.51 -14.59
C GLN A 111 16.35 -0.21 -15.78
N SER A 112 17.15 -0.72 -16.73
CA SER A 112 16.64 -1.46 -17.89
C SER A 112 16.04 -2.82 -17.51
N GLU A 113 16.54 -3.41 -16.42
CA GLU A 113 16.12 -4.71 -15.90
C GLU A 113 15.93 -4.63 -14.38
N GLY A 114 15.36 -5.70 -13.81
CA GLY A 114 15.03 -5.77 -12.39
C GLY A 114 13.54 -5.60 -12.09
N GLU A 115 13.20 -5.79 -10.83
CA GLU A 115 11.86 -5.69 -10.30
C GLU A 115 11.93 -4.88 -8.99
N ILE A 116 10.96 -3.98 -8.80
CA ILE A 116 10.72 -3.42 -7.48
C ILE A 116 9.65 -4.25 -6.77
N LYS A 117 9.81 -4.42 -5.46
CA LYS A 117 8.77 -4.94 -4.57
C LYS A 117 8.44 -3.88 -3.55
N PHE A 118 7.18 -3.82 -3.15
CA PHE A 118 6.74 -2.86 -2.15
C PHE A 118 5.71 -3.50 -1.23
N SER A 119 5.75 -3.11 0.04
CA SER A 119 4.88 -3.72 1.04
C SER A 119 4.41 -2.73 2.09
N MET A 120 3.24 -2.99 2.64
CA MET A 120 2.71 -2.35 3.85
C MET A 120 2.45 -3.45 4.88
N LEU A 121 3.13 -3.36 6.02
CA LEU A 121 3.21 -4.41 7.03
C LEU A 121 2.83 -3.84 8.39
N ASP A 122 1.96 -4.54 9.10
CA ASP A 122 1.63 -4.25 10.50
C ASP A 122 1.22 -5.54 11.22
N TYR A 123 2.25 -6.26 11.68
CA TYR A 123 2.12 -7.54 12.38
C TYR A 123 3.10 -7.68 13.55
N GLU A 124 3.93 -6.66 13.83
CA GLU A 124 4.84 -6.66 14.99
C GLU A 124 4.02 -6.67 16.29
N GLU A 125 2.99 -5.81 16.35
CA GLU A 125 1.98 -5.82 17.40
C GLU A 125 0.69 -6.47 16.86
N LEU A 126 0.23 -7.55 17.49
CA LEU A 126 -0.93 -8.32 17.06
C LEU A 126 -2.27 -7.68 17.47
N ASN A 127 -2.31 -6.35 17.56
CA ASN A 127 -3.52 -5.58 17.78
C ASN A 127 -4.53 -5.81 16.65
N TRP A 128 -5.81 -5.97 16.99
CA TRP A 128 -6.87 -6.10 16.00
C TRP A 128 -7.10 -4.76 15.29
N LYS A 129 -6.75 -4.72 14.01
CA LYS A 129 -6.78 -3.57 13.10
C LYS A 129 -8.06 -3.56 12.28
N LYS A 130 -8.66 -2.39 12.09
CA LYS A 130 -9.84 -2.21 11.21
C LYS A 130 -9.87 -0.83 10.57
N GLY A 131 -10.70 -0.66 9.54
CA GLY A 131 -11.04 0.66 9.00
C GLY A 131 -10.00 1.25 8.05
N LEU A 132 -9.01 0.48 7.63
CA LEU A 132 -8.11 0.85 6.54
C LEU A 132 -8.77 0.55 5.19
N ILE A 133 -8.72 1.48 4.26
CA ILE A 133 -9.16 1.31 2.87
C ILE A 133 -7.96 1.52 1.95
N ILE A 134 -7.72 0.57 1.05
CA ILE A 134 -6.61 0.57 0.11
C ILE A 134 -7.16 0.77 -1.30
N GLY A 135 -6.72 1.86 -1.96
CA GLY A 135 -7.00 2.10 -3.37
C GLY A 135 -5.99 1.43 -4.30
N GLY A 136 -4.74 1.32 -3.86
CA GLY A 136 -3.65 0.72 -4.62
C GLY A 136 -2.31 1.41 -4.34
N VAL A 137 -1.36 1.23 -5.26
CA VAL A 137 -0.03 1.84 -5.22
C VAL A 137 0.19 2.71 -6.45
N LEU A 138 0.52 3.97 -6.22
CA LEU A 138 0.87 4.93 -7.25
C LEU A 138 2.39 4.95 -7.43
N ILE A 139 2.82 4.59 -8.62
CA ILE A 139 4.21 4.72 -9.10
C ILE A 139 4.21 5.82 -10.16
N LYS A 140 4.95 6.89 -9.93
CA LYS A 140 5.00 8.06 -10.82
C LYS A 140 6.38 8.70 -10.81
N HIS A 141 6.69 9.51 -11.82
CA HIS A 141 7.89 10.34 -11.82
C HIS A 141 7.98 11.20 -10.56
N SER A 142 9.16 11.23 -9.95
CA SER A 142 9.47 12.19 -8.90
C SER A 142 9.50 13.59 -9.49
N THR A 143 8.75 14.51 -8.86
CA THR A 143 8.75 15.95 -9.17
C THR A 143 9.86 16.66 -8.43
#